data_AF-A0A919U2R8-F1
#
_entry.id   AF-A0A919U2R8-F1
#
_cell.length_a   1.000
_cell.length_b   1.000
_cell.length_c   1.000
_cell.angle_alpha   90.00
_cell.angle_beta   90.00
_cell.angle_gamma   90.00
#
_symmetry.space_group_name_H-M   'P 1'
#
loop_
_entity.id
_entity.type
_entity.pdbx_description
1 polymer ?
#
loop_
_entity_poly.entity_id
_entity_poly.type
_entity_poly.pdbx_seq_one_letter_code
_entity_poly.pdbx_strand_id
1 'polypeptide(L)'
;MAAVHERLLGVSTGDDTRPDGRASTPETLRLRAATRALRLHLDELPIDYSDAVPPDRFLAGMAFMFARNRYACAESMIGAGFGGTVIGAIARSILTEGLRWLWIAKDPASRRRCILGDLLEERSRVAAVLDTDASTMTRWLMPVPPVADLTGASRSWLDADCLPGEDALLDEFLTIQYEGASSATDDDPSPFLKQAQELLDFAGLRGAAMVLAHAGHGNYLGQRSTLTQDGTPGFDLRADHEALFMHAAAVGVYCVLVGSSVATPDAWPHDVDRSDFLTAAAALTAEVAAAATSIHGLEAKTRTGGRATKPPRNRSPSLVRGSSLVENDDVRTEYVDIEDRFALLTLTFEAYVRRVKASPEITTLPADGTPLHAFLTYGAALSNLETVFSTYVQPGAGVLSVFAARALLEEAARLHWRYSVQGDEALMARAKQYFDEHRYRQRKTIRTLAGHGIKSADAARLFNLPSHVVTPPGVNDIAKNRLPVPSLASMLRSFSADAEKPGWLEAAYALLSQVTHATPLGHLHCLRYRDEWEPNELSSEMFALALDVTALGSAHLVSTMGLMLNDVSPAAQANVVPLRAGAVAVHLAARRIHGLDIADR
;
A
#
# COMPACT_ATOMS: atom_id res chain seq x y z
N MET A 1 -9.78 24.32 -20.23
CA MET A 1 -8.41 24.83 -20.43
C MET A 1 -8.11 26.08 -19.59
N ALA A 2 -8.84 27.20 -19.75
CA ALA A 2 -8.59 28.43 -18.96
C ALA A 2 -8.76 28.22 -17.44
N ALA A 3 -9.82 27.54 -17.00
CA ALA A 3 -10.07 27.24 -15.58
C ALA A 3 -9.03 26.28 -14.95
N VAL A 4 -8.46 25.36 -15.75
CA VAL A 4 -7.38 24.45 -15.30
C VAL A 4 -6.07 25.23 -15.14
N HIS A 5 -5.78 26.16 -16.05
CA HIS A 5 -4.60 27.00 -15.99
C HIS A 5 -4.63 27.96 -14.79
N GLU A 6 -5.78 28.54 -14.49
CA GLU A 6 -5.96 29.41 -13.32
C GLU A 6 -5.80 28.66 -11.99
N ARG A 7 -6.29 27.40 -11.91
CA ARG A 7 -6.06 26.51 -10.75
C ARG A 7 -4.59 26.12 -10.56
N LEU A 8 -3.79 26.01 -11.62
CA LEU A 8 -2.37 25.65 -11.52
C LEU A 8 -1.48 26.82 -11.03
N LEU A 9 -1.84 28.07 -11.33
CA LEU A 9 -1.03 29.25 -11.02
C LEU A 9 -1.13 29.74 -9.56
N GLY A 10 -2.15 29.30 -8.82
CA GLY A 10 -2.40 29.72 -7.43
C GLY A 10 -1.99 28.72 -6.34
N VAL A 11 -1.38 27.58 -6.71
CA VAL A 11 -1.11 26.47 -5.77
C VAL A 11 0.33 26.51 -5.29
N SER A 12 0.53 26.68 -3.98
CA SER A 12 1.84 26.50 -3.34
C SER A 12 2.28 25.04 -3.44
N THR A 13 3.51 24.80 -3.90
CA THR A 13 4.11 23.48 -4.14
C THR A 13 4.88 22.93 -2.93
N GLY A 14 4.86 23.63 -1.79
CA GLY A 14 5.45 23.20 -0.52
C GLY A 14 6.98 23.21 -0.46
N ASP A 15 7.67 23.60 -1.53
CA ASP A 15 9.14 23.54 -1.61
C ASP A 15 9.82 24.49 -0.62
N ASP A 16 9.23 25.66 -0.36
CA ASP A 16 9.68 26.64 0.64
C ASP A 16 9.61 26.10 2.08
N THR A 17 8.95 24.97 2.30
CA THR A 17 8.68 24.36 3.62
C THR A 17 9.31 22.98 3.80
N ARG A 18 10.14 22.50 2.86
CA ARG A 18 10.73 21.16 2.95
C ARG A 18 11.62 21.01 4.19
N PRO A 19 11.42 19.97 5.03
CA PRO A 19 12.22 19.76 6.24
C PRO A 19 13.71 19.53 5.97
N ASP A 20 14.05 19.08 4.76
CA ASP A 20 15.41 18.75 4.35
C ASP A 20 16.16 19.91 3.65
N GLY A 21 15.50 21.05 3.43
CA GLY A 21 16.09 22.24 2.81
C GLY A 21 16.50 22.08 1.33
N ARG A 22 16.08 21.00 0.65
CA ARG A 22 16.46 20.74 -0.75
C ARG A 22 15.51 21.39 -1.73
N ALA A 23 16.04 22.13 -2.71
CA ALA A 23 15.25 22.71 -3.80
C ALA A 23 14.90 21.65 -4.86
N SER A 24 13.64 21.62 -5.28
CA SER A 24 13.14 20.78 -6.36
C SER A 24 13.38 21.42 -7.73
N THR A 25 13.46 20.59 -8.78
CA THR A 25 13.57 21.10 -10.15
C THR A 25 12.23 21.70 -10.61
N PRO A 26 12.22 22.60 -11.62
CA PRO A 26 10.98 23.14 -12.19
C PRO A 26 9.99 22.06 -12.65
N GLU A 27 10.49 20.94 -13.20
CA GLU A 27 9.67 19.82 -13.63
C GLU A 27 8.99 19.13 -12.44
N THR A 28 9.72 18.94 -11.34
CA THR A 28 9.20 18.34 -10.09
C THR A 28 8.14 19.26 -9.48
N LEU A 29 8.37 20.57 -9.48
CA LEU A 29 7.39 21.55 -9.01
C LEU A 29 6.11 21.53 -9.85
N ARG A 30 6.23 21.41 -11.18
CA ARG A 30 5.08 21.26 -12.08
C ARG A 30 4.29 20.00 -11.79
N LEU A 31 4.96 18.86 -11.57
CA LEU A 31 4.31 17.61 -11.18
C LEU A 31 3.49 17.80 -9.90
N ARG A 32 4.10 18.37 -8.85
CA ARG A 32 3.45 18.61 -7.55
C ARG A 32 2.24 19.55 -7.66
N ALA A 33 2.36 20.61 -8.46
CA ALA A 33 1.25 21.52 -8.73
C ALA A 33 0.09 20.79 -9.43
N ALA A 34 0.40 19.95 -10.43
CA ALA A 34 -0.60 19.16 -11.14
C ALA A 34 -1.29 18.13 -10.23
N THR A 35 -0.53 17.42 -9.38
CA THR A 35 -1.10 16.44 -8.44
C THR A 35 -1.97 17.11 -7.40
N ARG A 36 -1.55 18.27 -6.88
CA ARG A 36 -2.33 19.04 -5.92
C ARG A 36 -3.62 19.58 -6.55
N ALA A 37 -3.56 20.06 -7.80
CA ALA A 37 -4.73 20.53 -8.53
C ALA A 37 -5.76 19.40 -8.76
N LEU A 38 -5.29 18.19 -9.14
CA LEU A 38 -6.16 17.01 -9.22
C LEU A 38 -6.77 16.69 -7.86
N ARG A 39 -5.97 16.62 -6.79
CA ARG A 39 -6.45 16.34 -5.44
C ARG A 39 -7.55 17.31 -5.00
N LEU A 40 -7.31 18.62 -5.14
CA LEU A 40 -8.27 19.66 -4.78
C LEU A 40 -9.58 19.53 -5.55
N HIS A 41 -9.52 19.18 -6.84
CA HIS A 41 -10.73 18.94 -7.62
C HIS A 41 -11.50 17.69 -7.16
N LEU A 42 -10.81 16.59 -6.84
CA LEU A 42 -11.45 15.38 -6.31
C LEU A 42 -12.12 15.63 -4.93
N ASP A 43 -11.57 16.55 -4.13
CA ASP A 43 -12.13 16.97 -2.85
C ASP A 43 -13.43 17.79 -3.00
N GLU A 44 -13.70 18.37 -4.19
CA GLU A 44 -14.95 19.10 -4.48
C GLU A 44 -16.17 18.16 -4.59
N LEU A 45 -15.98 16.85 -4.84
CA LEU A 45 -17.09 15.91 -4.91
C LEU A 45 -17.61 15.58 -3.49
N PRO A 46 -18.89 15.80 -3.17
CA PRO A 46 -19.47 15.34 -1.92
C PRO A 46 -19.34 13.81 -1.79
N ILE A 47 -19.11 13.34 -0.56
CA ILE A 47 -19.24 11.92 -0.24
C ILE A 47 -20.67 11.71 0.24
N ASP A 48 -21.49 11.05 -0.59
CA ASP A 48 -22.78 10.51 -0.18
C ASP A 48 -22.76 9.00 -0.35
N TYR A 49 -23.00 8.28 0.74
CA TYR A 49 -23.29 6.85 0.69
C TYR A 49 -24.50 6.53 1.56
N SER A 50 -25.31 5.58 1.11
CA SER A 50 -26.52 5.16 1.80
C SER A 50 -26.29 3.80 2.45
N ASP A 51 -26.69 3.65 3.71
CA ASP A 51 -26.72 2.38 4.43
C ASP A 51 -27.96 1.52 4.05
N ALA A 52 -28.98 2.15 3.49
CA ALA A 52 -30.23 1.56 3.02
C ALA A 52 -30.14 0.97 1.59
N VAL A 53 -28.99 0.39 1.23
CA VAL A 53 -28.76 -0.26 -0.07
C VAL A 53 -28.22 -1.69 0.11
N PRO A 54 -28.29 -2.54 -0.93
CA PRO A 54 -27.63 -3.84 -0.93
C PRO A 54 -26.10 -3.75 -0.71
N PRO A 55 -25.45 -4.80 -0.17
CA PRO A 55 -24.04 -4.73 0.26
C PRO A 55 -23.05 -4.45 -0.87
N ASP A 56 -23.33 -4.96 -2.07
CA ASP A 56 -22.51 -4.70 -3.27
C ASP A 56 -22.59 -3.23 -3.70
N ARG A 57 -23.75 -2.59 -3.52
CA ARG A 57 -23.93 -1.14 -3.78
C ARG A 57 -23.29 -0.28 -2.69
N PHE A 58 -23.39 -0.68 -1.42
CA PHE A 58 -22.74 0.01 -0.31
C PHE A 58 -21.22 0.05 -0.50
N LEU A 59 -20.60 -1.10 -0.78
CA LEU A 59 -19.17 -1.21 -1.05
C LEU A 59 -18.73 -0.42 -2.29
N ALA A 60 -19.61 -0.29 -3.29
CA ALA A 60 -19.36 0.54 -4.46
C ALA A 60 -19.39 2.05 -4.15
N GLY A 61 -20.37 2.50 -3.35
CA GLY A 61 -20.47 3.90 -2.93
C GLY A 61 -19.24 4.38 -2.15
N MET A 62 -18.60 3.50 -1.38
CA MET A 62 -17.39 3.85 -0.62
C MET A 62 -16.10 3.88 -1.43
N ALA A 63 -16.06 3.26 -2.61
CA ALA A 63 -14.81 3.03 -3.32
C ALA A 63 -14.07 4.33 -3.70
N PHE A 64 -14.79 5.28 -4.29
CA PHE A 64 -14.18 6.55 -4.67
C PHE A 64 -13.73 7.35 -3.45
N MET A 65 -14.51 7.36 -2.37
CA MET A 65 -14.12 7.99 -1.11
C MET A 65 -12.75 7.49 -0.63
N PHE A 66 -12.53 6.18 -0.60
CA PHE A 66 -11.27 5.61 -0.14
C PHE A 66 -10.11 5.83 -1.12
N ALA A 67 -10.36 5.75 -2.43
CA ALA A 67 -9.35 6.03 -3.44
C ALA A 67 -8.93 7.50 -3.39
N ARG A 68 -9.88 8.42 -3.22
CA ARG A 68 -9.63 9.85 -3.01
C ARG A 68 -8.79 10.09 -1.75
N ASN A 69 -9.16 9.50 -0.63
CA ASN A 69 -8.40 9.65 0.62
C ASN A 69 -6.96 9.14 0.47
N ARG A 70 -6.77 7.96 -0.13
CA ARG A 70 -5.43 7.42 -0.40
C ARG A 70 -4.62 8.32 -1.36
N TYR A 71 -5.25 8.90 -2.38
CA TYR A 71 -4.58 9.85 -3.26
C TYR A 71 -4.13 11.12 -2.51
N ALA A 72 -5.01 11.67 -1.67
CA ALA A 72 -4.69 12.82 -0.83
C ALA A 72 -3.55 12.51 0.16
N CYS A 73 -3.57 11.33 0.78
CA CYS A 73 -2.50 10.85 1.65
C CYS A 73 -1.16 10.73 0.90
N ALA A 74 -1.16 10.14 -0.30
CA ALA A 74 0.05 10.02 -1.11
C ALA A 74 0.63 11.39 -1.48
N GLU A 75 -0.22 12.33 -1.88
CA GLU A 75 0.16 13.70 -2.22
C GLU A 75 0.73 14.45 -1.01
N SER A 76 0.08 14.34 0.15
CA SER A 76 0.50 15.06 1.37
C SER A 76 1.82 14.53 1.97
N MET A 77 2.24 13.31 1.61
CA MET A 77 3.53 12.76 2.01
C MET A 77 4.69 13.21 1.13
N ILE A 78 4.43 13.77 -0.05
CA ILE A 78 5.48 14.26 -0.95
C ILE A 78 6.23 15.38 -0.25
N GLY A 79 7.56 15.26 -0.13
CA GLY A 79 8.37 16.29 0.51
C GLY A 79 8.28 16.30 2.04
N ALA A 80 7.53 15.38 2.66
CA ALA A 80 7.41 15.29 4.12
C ALA A 80 8.71 14.86 4.80
N GLY A 81 9.68 14.34 4.03
CA GLY A 81 10.90 13.79 4.60
C GLY A 81 10.64 12.49 5.37
N PHE A 82 9.64 11.69 4.96
CA PHE A 82 9.41 10.30 5.36
C PHE A 82 8.40 9.55 4.50
N GLY A 83 8.46 8.22 4.58
CA GLY A 83 7.46 7.31 4.02
C GLY A 83 7.44 7.21 2.50
N GLY A 84 8.56 7.46 1.82
CA GLY A 84 8.64 7.28 0.36
C GLY A 84 8.18 5.89 -0.11
N THR A 85 8.55 4.81 0.60
CA THR A 85 8.08 3.45 0.26
C THR A 85 6.57 3.25 0.45
N VAL A 86 5.96 4.02 1.36
CA VAL A 86 4.50 4.02 1.62
C VAL A 86 3.76 4.67 0.46
N ILE A 87 4.26 5.78 -0.08
CA ILE A 87 3.69 6.42 -1.29
C ILE A 87 3.65 5.41 -2.46
N GLY A 88 4.72 4.64 -2.66
CA GLY A 88 4.75 3.61 -3.71
C GLY A 88 3.73 2.50 -3.50
N ALA A 89 3.52 2.07 -2.26
CA ALA A 89 2.53 1.06 -1.92
C ALA A 89 1.10 1.58 -2.17
N ILE A 90 0.84 2.84 -1.82
CA ILE A 90 -0.46 3.51 -2.05
C ILE A 90 -0.71 3.71 -3.55
N ALA A 91 0.27 4.20 -4.30
CA ALA A 91 0.15 4.40 -5.74
C ALA A 91 -0.21 3.09 -6.47
N ARG A 92 0.42 1.98 -6.07
CA ARG A 92 0.07 0.65 -6.58
C ARG A 92 -1.35 0.23 -6.19
N SER A 93 -1.71 0.43 -4.92
CA SER A 93 -3.05 0.12 -4.38
C SER A 93 -4.17 0.82 -5.18
N ILE A 94 -4.01 2.13 -5.41
CA ILE A 94 -4.99 2.94 -6.14
C ILE A 94 -5.06 2.51 -7.61
N LEU A 95 -3.92 2.22 -8.25
CA LEU A 95 -3.91 1.76 -9.64
C LEU A 95 -4.65 0.43 -9.80
N THR A 96 -4.37 -0.56 -8.95
CA THR A 96 -4.97 -1.90 -9.05
C THR A 96 -6.46 -1.88 -8.74
N GLU A 97 -6.88 -1.03 -7.80
CA GLU A 97 -8.29 -0.76 -7.55
C GLU A 97 -8.97 -0.07 -8.75
N GLY A 98 -8.30 0.89 -9.40
CA GLY A 98 -8.78 1.51 -10.62
C GLY A 98 -9.04 0.49 -11.73
N LEU A 99 -8.11 -0.46 -11.93
CA LEU A 99 -8.29 -1.55 -12.89
C LEU A 99 -9.47 -2.46 -12.53
N ARG A 100 -9.67 -2.72 -11.23
CA ARG A 100 -10.82 -3.51 -10.74
C ARG A 100 -12.14 -2.80 -11.05
N TRP A 101 -12.25 -1.50 -10.79
CA TRP A 101 -13.49 -0.75 -11.06
C TRP A 101 -13.79 -0.61 -12.54
N LEU A 102 -12.78 -0.46 -13.39
CA LEU A 102 -12.99 -0.53 -14.84
C LEU A 102 -13.42 -1.93 -15.30
N TRP A 103 -12.92 -3.00 -14.67
CA TRP A 103 -13.41 -4.35 -14.94
C TRP A 103 -14.87 -4.50 -14.54
N ILE A 104 -15.28 -3.99 -13.37
CA ILE A 104 -16.68 -3.99 -12.93
C ILE A 104 -17.56 -3.17 -13.89
N ALA A 105 -17.10 -1.99 -14.30
CA ALA A 105 -17.84 -1.08 -15.18
C ALA A 105 -18.18 -1.66 -16.57
N LYS A 106 -17.46 -2.70 -17.02
CA LYS A 106 -17.78 -3.42 -18.29
C LYS A 106 -19.09 -4.22 -18.20
N ASP A 107 -19.49 -4.67 -17.01
CA ASP A 107 -20.77 -5.33 -16.75
C ASP A 107 -21.18 -5.12 -15.28
N PRO A 108 -21.67 -3.91 -14.94
CA PRO A 108 -21.97 -3.53 -13.56
C PRO A 108 -22.96 -4.46 -12.85
N ALA A 109 -23.95 -4.96 -13.58
CA ALA A 109 -25.04 -5.73 -13.00
C ALA A 109 -24.55 -7.09 -12.48
N SER A 110 -23.72 -7.77 -13.25
CA SER A 110 -23.18 -9.08 -12.86
C SER A 110 -21.91 -8.95 -12.00
N ARG A 111 -20.98 -8.06 -12.39
CA ARG A 111 -19.63 -8.01 -11.81
C ARG A 111 -19.55 -7.31 -10.47
N ARG A 112 -20.46 -6.39 -10.15
CA ARG A 112 -20.47 -5.71 -8.85
C ARG A 112 -20.74 -6.70 -7.71
N ARG A 113 -21.58 -7.72 -7.94
CA ARG A 113 -21.82 -8.79 -6.96
C ARG A 113 -20.54 -9.58 -6.60
N CYS A 114 -19.54 -9.61 -7.49
CA CYS A 114 -18.29 -10.34 -7.25
C CYS A 114 -17.48 -9.78 -6.06
N ILE A 115 -17.71 -8.51 -5.69
CA ILE A 115 -17.14 -7.88 -4.51
C ILE A 115 -17.49 -8.70 -3.24
N LEU A 116 -18.70 -9.27 -3.18
CA LEU A 116 -19.15 -10.07 -2.04
C LEU A 116 -18.49 -11.44 -1.99
N GLY A 117 -18.16 -12.03 -3.14
CA GLY A 117 -17.40 -13.28 -3.22
C GLY A 117 -15.96 -13.08 -2.75
N ASP A 118 -15.33 -11.97 -3.12
CA ASP A 118 -13.97 -11.60 -2.69
C ASP A 118 -13.91 -11.38 -1.17
N LEU A 119 -14.91 -10.73 -0.58
CA LEU A 119 -15.04 -10.60 0.89
C LEU A 119 -15.09 -11.97 1.60
N LEU A 120 -15.82 -12.94 1.05
CA LEU A 120 -15.90 -14.30 1.58
C LEU A 120 -14.58 -15.07 1.45
N GLU A 121 -13.88 -14.90 0.33
CA GLU A 121 -12.58 -15.55 0.10
C GLU A 121 -11.54 -15.04 1.08
N GLU A 122 -11.43 -13.71 1.24
CA GLU A 122 -10.48 -13.11 2.17
C GLU A 122 -10.78 -13.51 3.62
N ARG A 123 -12.08 -13.56 3.99
CA ARG A 123 -12.50 -14.14 5.28
C ARG A 123 -11.99 -15.57 5.47
N SER A 124 -12.21 -16.42 4.47
CA SER A 124 -11.83 -17.84 4.53
C SER A 124 -10.32 -18.00 4.64
N ARG A 125 -9.56 -17.14 3.95
CA ARG A 125 -8.09 -17.14 3.95
C ARG A 125 -7.53 -16.73 5.32
N VAL A 126 -8.06 -15.67 5.93
CA VAL A 126 -7.61 -15.22 7.25
C VAL A 126 -7.92 -16.26 8.33
N ALA A 127 -9.13 -16.84 8.32
CA ALA A 127 -9.52 -17.89 9.26
C ALA A 127 -8.63 -19.13 9.15
N ALA A 128 -8.28 -19.54 7.92
CA ALA A 128 -7.40 -20.67 7.68
C ALA A 128 -5.98 -20.46 8.24
N VAL A 129 -5.49 -19.22 8.31
CA VAL A 129 -4.15 -18.91 8.86
C VAL A 129 -4.14 -19.04 10.39
N LEU A 130 -5.22 -18.64 11.06
CA LEU A 130 -5.30 -18.66 12.53
C LEU A 130 -5.74 -20.01 13.11
N ASP A 131 -6.15 -20.97 12.27
CA ASP A 131 -6.71 -22.27 12.66
C ASP A 131 -7.84 -22.13 13.71
N THR A 132 -8.63 -21.05 13.61
CA THR A 132 -9.74 -20.74 14.52
C THR A 132 -11.09 -21.01 13.88
N ASP A 133 -12.10 -21.34 14.68
CA ASP A 133 -13.49 -21.30 14.22
C ASP A 133 -13.83 -19.88 13.74
N ALA A 134 -14.54 -19.79 12.62
CA ALA A 134 -14.87 -18.53 11.97
C ALA A 134 -15.80 -17.65 12.81
N SER A 135 -16.43 -18.19 13.86
CA SER A 135 -17.18 -17.44 14.89
C SER A 135 -16.27 -16.58 15.76
N THR A 136 -15.02 -16.99 15.99
CA THR A 136 -14.07 -16.31 16.88
C THR A 136 -13.40 -15.09 16.23
N MET A 137 -13.50 -14.95 14.90
CA MET A 137 -12.93 -13.83 14.13
C MET A 137 -13.95 -12.75 13.72
N THR A 138 -15.17 -12.79 14.24
CA THR A 138 -16.28 -11.96 13.74
C THR A 138 -15.95 -10.46 13.71
N ARG A 139 -15.22 -9.94 14.70
CA ARG A 139 -14.78 -8.52 14.75
C ARG A 139 -13.92 -8.09 13.57
N TRP A 140 -13.00 -8.96 13.14
CA TRP A 140 -12.14 -8.69 11.99
C TRP A 140 -12.87 -8.77 10.67
N LEU A 141 -13.94 -9.55 10.61
CA LEU A 141 -14.61 -9.86 9.36
C LEU A 141 -15.81 -8.95 9.11
N MET A 142 -16.24 -8.26 10.16
CA MET A 142 -17.41 -7.40 10.19
C MET A 142 -17.19 -6.19 11.12
N PRO A 143 -16.21 -5.32 10.82
CA PRO A 143 -16.00 -4.12 11.64
C PRO A 143 -17.16 -3.11 11.52
N VAL A 144 -18.07 -3.33 10.57
CA VAL A 144 -19.28 -2.54 10.33
C VAL A 144 -20.51 -3.44 10.61
N PRO A 145 -21.13 -3.42 11.81
CA PRO A 145 -22.36 -4.16 12.13
C PRO A 145 -23.51 -3.78 11.19
N PRO A 146 -24.62 -4.56 11.10
CA PRO A 146 -25.41 -4.87 9.89
C PRO A 146 -25.84 -3.65 9.06
N VAL A 147 -24.87 -3.05 8.36
CA VAL A 147 -25.10 -2.16 7.23
C VAL A 147 -25.18 -3.07 6.02
N ALA A 148 -26.22 -2.84 5.22
CA ALA A 148 -26.40 -3.50 3.95
C ALA A 148 -26.36 -5.04 3.99
N ASP A 149 -26.83 -5.71 5.06
CA ASP A 149 -26.84 -7.18 5.16
C ASP A 149 -25.45 -7.87 5.04
N LEU A 150 -24.37 -7.14 5.35
CA LEU A 150 -23.03 -7.74 5.45
C LEU A 150 -22.94 -8.81 6.56
N THR A 151 -23.94 -8.88 7.44
CA THR A 151 -24.13 -9.94 8.45
C THR A 151 -24.62 -11.25 7.86
N GLY A 152 -24.93 -11.28 6.56
CA GLY A 152 -25.33 -12.49 5.85
C GLY A 152 -26.71 -13.04 6.19
N ALA A 153 -27.65 -12.18 6.58
CA ALA A 153 -29.06 -12.55 6.74
C ALA A 153 -29.70 -12.94 5.40
N SER A 154 -29.32 -12.33 4.26
CA SER A 154 -29.84 -12.78 2.94
C SER A 154 -29.12 -14.01 2.39
N ARG A 155 -27.91 -14.32 2.88
CA ARG A 155 -27.01 -15.38 2.36
C ARG A 155 -26.72 -15.29 0.85
N SER A 156 -27.10 -14.18 0.21
CA SER A 156 -27.06 -13.97 -1.25
C SER A 156 -25.63 -13.77 -1.80
N TRP A 157 -24.63 -13.82 -0.94
CA TRP A 157 -23.22 -13.68 -1.29
C TRP A 157 -22.44 -15.00 -1.24
N LEU A 158 -23.01 -16.08 -0.69
CA LEU A 158 -22.31 -17.38 -0.58
C LEU A 158 -21.98 -17.99 -1.97
N ASP A 159 -22.84 -17.71 -2.93
CA ASP A 159 -22.75 -18.12 -4.34
C ASP A 159 -22.14 -17.05 -5.26
N ALA A 160 -21.75 -15.88 -4.73
CA ALA A 160 -21.10 -14.86 -5.53
C ALA A 160 -19.71 -15.32 -6.00
N ASP A 161 -19.40 -15.07 -7.27
CA ASP A 161 -18.06 -15.29 -7.82
C ASP A 161 -17.05 -14.30 -7.20
N CYS A 162 -15.76 -14.64 -7.19
CA CYS A 162 -14.73 -13.72 -6.73
C CYS A 162 -14.30 -12.75 -7.83
N LEU A 163 -13.72 -11.63 -7.42
CA LEU A 163 -13.05 -10.71 -8.34
C LEU A 163 -11.79 -11.36 -8.94
N PRO A 164 -11.34 -10.92 -10.13
CA PRO A 164 -10.01 -11.27 -10.61
C PRO A 164 -8.95 -10.78 -9.62
N GLY A 165 -7.96 -11.63 -9.32
CA GLY A 165 -6.85 -11.24 -8.45
C GLY A 165 -6.01 -10.09 -9.06
N GLU A 166 -5.28 -9.38 -8.20
CA GLU A 166 -4.45 -8.22 -8.59
C GLU A 166 -3.51 -8.54 -9.75
N ASP A 167 -2.77 -9.65 -9.67
CA ASP A 167 -1.83 -10.06 -10.72
C ASP A 167 -2.54 -10.29 -12.06
N ALA A 168 -3.78 -10.80 -12.04
CA ALA A 168 -4.56 -11.02 -13.26
C ALA A 168 -5.02 -9.69 -13.89
N LEU A 169 -5.45 -8.72 -13.07
CA LEU A 169 -5.82 -7.38 -13.54
C LEU A 169 -4.61 -6.63 -14.10
N LEU A 170 -3.46 -6.72 -13.42
CA LEU A 170 -2.21 -6.12 -13.88
C LEU A 170 -1.72 -6.79 -15.18
N ASP A 171 -1.74 -8.12 -15.25
CA ASP A 171 -1.38 -8.83 -16.48
C ASP A 171 -2.34 -8.46 -17.63
N GLU A 172 -3.65 -8.39 -17.39
CA GLU A 172 -4.63 -7.92 -18.39
C GLU A 172 -4.27 -6.50 -18.86
N PHE A 173 -4.07 -5.55 -17.93
CA PHE A 173 -3.66 -4.18 -18.24
C PHE A 173 -2.37 -4.10 -19.07
N LEU A 174 -1.36 -4.90 -18.71
CA LEU A 174 -0.07 -4.88 -19.39
C LEU A 174 -0.12 -5.53 -20.78
N THR A 175 -1.11 -6.41 -21.02
CA THR A 175 -1.23 -7.19 -22.25
C THR A 175 -2.26 -6.64 -23.26
N ILE A 176 -3.31 -5.97 -22.79
CA ILE A 176 -4.39 -5.45 -23.66
C ILE A 176 -3.87 -4.38 -24.64
N GLN A 177 -4.32 -4.52 -25.89
CA GLN A 177 -4.34 -3.47 -26.88
C GLN A 177 -5.80 -3.00 -27.02
N TYR A 178 -6.11 -1.77 -26.63
CA TYR A 178 -7.44 -1.21 -26.84
C TYR A 178 -7.61 -0.88 -28.33
N GLU A 179 -8.35 -1.72 -29.04
CA GLU A 179 -8.91 -1.40 -30.35
C GLU A 179 -10.17 -0.55 -30.12
N GLY A 180 -10.16 0.69 -30.61
CA GLY A 180 -11.18 1.69 -30.28
C GLY A 180 -12.60 1.22 -30.57
N ALA A 181 -13.45 1.22 -29.53
CA ALA A 181 -14.87 0.96 -29.67
C ALA A 181 -15.65 2.23 -30.08
N SER A 182 -16.74 1.97 -30.81
CA SER A 182 -17.56 2.89 -31.61
C SER A 182 -18.39 3.90 -30.79
N SER A 183 -18.90 4.92 -31.48
CA SER A 183 -19.52 6.15 -30.95
C SER A 183 -20.60 5.97 -29.88
N ALA A 184 -20.48 6.77 -28.81
CA ALA A 184 -21.42 6.91 -27.70
C ALA A 184 -22.41 8.07 -27.92
N THR A 185 -23.63 7.93 -27.37
CA THR A 185 -24.64 8.99 -27.21
C THR A 185 -24.50 9.69 -25.85
N ASP A 186 -25.05 10.90 -25.68
CA ASP A 186 -24.79 11.79 -24.51
C ASP A 186 -25.11 11.23 -23.10
N ASP A 187 -25.95 10.19 -22.97
CA ASP A 187 -26.23 9.51 -21.68
C ASP A 187 -25.44 8.20 -21.47
N ASP A 188 -24.61 7.81 -22.43
CA ASP A 188 -23.82 6.59 -22.38
C ASP A 188 -22.54 6.84 -21.54
N PRO A 189 -22.20 6.00 -20.54
CA PRO A 189 -20.92 6.07 -19.81
C PRO A 189 -19.68 5.73 -20.67
N SER A 190 -19.88 5.29 -21.90
CA SER A 190 -18.85 4.93 -22.88
C SER A 190 -17.74 5.99 -23.16
N PRO A 191 -17.98 7.32 -23.23
CA PRO A 191 -16.92 8.28 -23.52
C PRO A 191 -15.93 8.43 -22.35
N PHE A 192 -16.40 8.41 -21.10
CA PHE A 192 -15.50 8.49 -19.93
C PHE A 192 -14.73 7.18 -19.69
N LEU A 193 -15.37 6.03 -19.94
CA LEU A 193 -14.67 4.74 -19.94
C LEU A 193 -13.58 4.68 -21.00
N LYS A 194 -13.85 5.20 -22.21
CA LYS A 194 -12.87 5.33 -23.27
C LYS A 194 -11.72 6.26 -22.86
N GLN A 195 -12.02 7.41 -22.27
CA GLN A 195 -11.01 8.34 -21.79
C GLN A 195 -10.13 7.74 -20.67
N ALA A 196 -10.71 6.94 -19.77
CA ALA A 196 -9.95 6.19 -18.77
C ALA A 196 -9.01 5.16 -19.43
N GLN A 197 -9.48 4.47 -20.48
CA GLN A 197 -8.64 3.55 -21.27
C GLN A 197 -7.50 4.29 -21.99
N GLU A 198 -7.76 5.48 -22.54
CA GLU A 198 -6.74 6.32 -23.16
C GLU A 198 -5.67 6.76 -22.14
N LEU A 199 -6.07 7.12 -20.92
CA LEU A 199 -5.16 7.43 -19.81
C LEU A 199 -4.33 6.21 -19.37
N LEU A 200 -4.93 5.02 -19.36
CA LEU A 200 -4.21 3.76 -19.10
C LEU A 200 -3.19 3.43 -20.20
N ASP A 201 -3.45 3.88 -21.43
CA ASP A 201 -2.57 3.67 -22.58
C ASP A 201 -1.41 4.66 -22.67
N PHE A 202 -1.26 5.60 -21.72
CA PHE A 202 -0.07 6.46 -21.64
C PHE A 202 1.20 5.62 -21.58
N ALA A 203 2.14 5.92 -22.49
CA ALA A 203 3.35 5.13 -22.70
C ALA A 203 4.19 4.96 -21.41
N GLY A 204 4.14 5.95 -20.51
CA GLY A 204 4.83 5.93 -19.22
C GLY A 204 4.20 5.09 -18.13
N LEU A 205 2.88 4.87 -18.17
CA LEU A 205 2.14 4.26 -17.07
C LEU A 205 2.44 2.77 -16.93
N ARG A 206 2.52 2.04 -18.04
CA ARG A 206 2.88 0.60 -18.02
C ARG A 206 4.26 0.39 -17.41
N GLY A 207 5.20 1.29 -17.72
CA GLY A 207 6.53 1.28 -17.13
C GLY A 207 6.51 1.59 -15.63
N ALA A 208 5.70 2.57 -15.20
CA ALA A 208 5.48 2.88 -13.80
C ALA A 208 4.91 1.69 -13.01
N ALA A 209 3.89 1.02 -13.55
CA ALA A 209 3.30 -0.18 -12.93
C ALA A 209 4.34 -1.30 -12.73
N MET A 210 5.23 -1.52 -13.69
CA MET A 210 6.30 -2.52 -13.58
C MET A 210 7.34 -2.20 -12.49
N VAL A 211 7.63 -0.91 -12.25
CA VAL A 211 8.56 -0.48 -11.20
C VAL A 211 7.89 -0.55 -9.82
N LEU A 212 6.62 -0.15 -9.74
CA LEU A 212 5.78 -0.27 -8.54
C LEU A 212 5.65 -1.71 -8.05
N ALA A 213 5.83 -2.70 -8.94
CA ALA A 213 5.80 -4.12 -8.60
C ALA A 213 6.73 -4.50 -7.44
N HIS A 214 7.84 -3.77 -7.25
CA HIS A 214 8.78 -3.97 -6.15
C HIS A 214 9.03 -2.71 -5.31
N ALA A 215 8.76 -1.51 -5.84
CA ALA A 215 9.09 -0.26 -5.16
C ALA A 215 8.12 0.10 -4.02
N GLY A 216 6.87 -0.37 -4.09
CA GLY A 216 5.86 -0.22 -3.04
C GLY A 216 5.85 -1.32 -1.97
N HIS A 217 7.00 -1.96 -1.72
CA HIS A 217 7.15 -3.02 -0.73
C HIS A 217 8.32 -2.68 0.19
N GLY A 218 8.34 -3.21 1.43
CA GLY A 218 9.39 -2.92 2.42
C GLY A 218 10.80 -3.45 2.07
N ASN A 219 11.01 -3.91 0.84
CA ASN A 219 12.22 -4.63 0.41
C ASN A 219 13.35 -3.70 -0.05
N TYR A 220 14.54 -4.26 -0.26
CA TYR A 220 15.73 -3.53 -0.68
C TYR A 220 15.57 -2.65 -1.95
N LEU A 221 14.83 -3.09 -2.97
CA LEU A 221 14.58 -2.25 -4.15
C LEU A 221 13.66 -1.07 -3.85
N GLY A 222 12.67 -1.27 -2.96
CA GLY A 222 11.83 -0.19 -2.44
C GLY A 222 12.65 0.82 -1.65
N GLN A 223 13.49 0.35 -0.72
CA GLN A 223 14.36 1.23 0.07
C GLN A 223 15.34 2.05 -0.79
N ARG A 224 15.84 1.47 -1.90
CA ARG A 224 16.70 2.21 -2.84
C ARG A 224 15.98 3.36 -3.56
N SER A 225 14.65 3.35 -3.64
CA SER A 225 13.88 4.45 -4.24
C SER A 225 13.91 5.73 -3.42
N THR A 226 14.27 5.63 -2.13
CA THR A 226 14.30 6.75 -1.20
C THR A 226 15.70 7.33 -1.01
N LEU A 227 16.72 6.79 -1.69
CA LEU A 227 18.05 7.43 -1.71
C LEU A 227 17.95 8.78 -2.37
N THR A 228 18.38 9.84 -1.70
CA THR A 228 18.41 11.17 -2.32
C THR A 228 19.40 11.21 -3.49
N GLN A 229 19.35 12.27 -4.30
CA GLN A 229 20.30 12.44 -5.42
C GLN A 229 21.76 12.58 -4.94
N ASP A 230 21.96 13.13 -3.74
CA ASP A 230 23.21 13.21 -2.98
C ASP A 230 23.44 11.98 -2.08
N GLY A 231 22.60 10.94 -2.22
CA GLY A 231 22.68 9.59 -1.63
C GLY A 231 22.81 9.49 -0.12
N THR A 232 22.52 10.60 0.55
CA THR A 232 21.94 10.60 1.88
C THR A 232 20.67 9.74 1.87
N PRO A 233 20.34 8.97 2.93
CA PRO A 233 19.04 8.35 3.05
C PRO A 233 18.01 9.44 3.09
N GLY A 234 17.27 9.54 2.00
CA GLY A 234 16.05 10.29 1.98
C GLY A 234 15.03 9.39 2.63
N PHE A 235 14.45 9.89 3.69
CA PHE A 235 13.15 9.42 4.11
C PHE A 235 12.08 9.74 3.00
N ASP A 236 12.43 10.56 2.00
CA ASP A 236 11.64 11.00 0.85
C ASP A 236 12.04 10.32 -0.48
N LEU A 237 11.21 10.43 -1.52
CA LEU A 237 11.44 9.84 -2.84
C LEU A 237 12.43 10.62 -3.69
N ARG A 238 13.09 9.91 -4.62
CA ARG A 238 13.71 10.55 -5.79
C ARG A 238 12.63 11.09 -6.71
N ALA A 239 12.92 12.20 -7.41
CA ALA A 239 11.98 12.82 -8.33
C ALA A 239 11.45 11.85 -9.41
N ASP A 240 12.29 10.93 -9.91
CA ASP A 240 11.85 9.92 -10.88
C ASP A 240 10.86 8.90 -10.28
N HIS A 241 11.02 8.51 -9.02
CA HIS A 241 10.10 7.61 -8.32
C HIS A 241 8.83 8.33 -7.88
N GLU A 242 8.95 9.58 -7.40
CA GLU A 242 7.81 10.47 -7.13
C GLU A 242 6.94 10.59 -8.39
N ALA A 243 7.56 10.87 -9.55
CA ALA A 243 6.87 10.93 -10.84
C ALA A 243 6.17 9.62 -11.21
N LEU A 244 6.85 8.47 -11.10
CA LEU A 244 6.24 7.18 -11.41
C LEU A 244 5.05 6.88 -10.50
N PHE A 245 5.17 7.20 -9.21
CA PHE A 245 4.14 6.87 -8.22
C PHE A 245 2.92 7.76 -8.39
N MET A 246 3.12 9.07 -8.57
CA MET A 246 2.02 10.00 -8.75
C MET A 246 1.32 9.86 -10.10
N HIS A 247 2.04 9.44 -11.16
CA HIS A 247 1.43 9.04 -12.42
C HIS A 247 0.45 7.88 -12.21
N ALA A 248 0.89 6.80 -11.55
CA ALA A 248 0.05 5.64 -11.29
C ALA A 248 -1.13 5.96 -10.36
N ALA A 249 -0.89 6.73 -9.30
CA ALA A 249 -1.92 7.12 -8.35
C ALA A 249 -3.00 8.01 -9.01
N ALA A 250 -2.61 8.98 -9.84
CA ALA A 250 -3.54 9.88 -10.52
C ALA A 250 -4.43 9.16 -11.54
N VAL A 251 -3.84 8.29 -12.37
CA VAL A 251 -4.63 7.48 -13.31
C VAL A 251 -5.52 6.50 -12.55
N GLY A 252 -5.00 5.85 -11.51
CA GLY A 252 -5.76 4.93 -10.68
C GLY A 252 -6.99 5.57 -10.03
N VAL A 253 -6.85 6.74 -9.39
CA VAL A 253 -7.98 7.40 -8.69
C VAL A 253 -9.05 7.85 -9.68
N TYR A 254 -8.64 8.32 -10.87
CA TYR A 254 -9.58 8.63 -11.95
C TYR A 254 -10.30 7.38 -12.46
N CYS A 255 -9.61 6.24 -12.60
CA CYS A 255 -10.22 4.98 -12.99
C CYS A 255 -11.23 4.48 -11.94
N VAL A 256 -10.96 4.67 -10.64
CA VAL A 256 -11.93 4.38 -9.57
C VAL A 256 -13.15 5.29 -9.67
N LEU A 257 -12.96 6.61 -9.85
CA LEU A 257 -14.04 7.59 -10.01
C LEU A 257 -14.99 7.21 -11.16
N VAL A 258 -14.42 6.97 -12.35
CA VAL A 258 -15.21 6.57 -13.52
C VAL A 258 -15.84 5.21 -13.30
N GLY A 259 -15.08 4.20 -12.88
CA GLY A 259 -15.61 2.84 -12.77
C GLY A 259 -16.69 2.68 -11.71
N SER A 260 -16.56 3.36 -10.57
CA SER A 260 -17.59 3.37 -9.51
C SER A 260 -18.83 4.16 -9.91
N SER A 261 -18.69 5.33 -10.56
CA SER A 261 -19.84 6.10 -11.06
C SER A 261 -20.64 5.37 -12.14
N VAL A 262 -20.00 4.51 -12.94
CA VAL A 262 -20.70 3.60 -13.86
C VAL A 262 -21.34 2.42 -13.13
N ALA A 263 -20.69 1.90 -12.09
CA ALA A 263 -21.19 0.76 -11.34
C ALA A 263 -22.44 1.07 -10.51
N THR A 264 -22.55 2.31 -10.02
CA THR A 264 -23.65 2.83 -9.20
C THR A 264 -23.96 4.28 -9.58
N PRO A 265 -24.62 4.53 -10.74
CA PRO A 265 -24.90 5.88 -11.20
C PRO A 265 -25.84 6.65 -10.26
N ASP A 266 -26.74 5.93 -9.58
CA ASP A 266 -27.68 6.49 -8.61
C ASP A 266 -26.99 7.06 -7.36
N ALA A 267 -25.73 6.70 -7.10
CA ALA A 267 -24.95 7.20 -5.97
C ALA A 267 -24.20 8.50 -6.28
N TRP A 268 -24.31 9.02 -7.51
CA TRP A 268 -23.69 10.29 -7.87
C TRP A 268 -24.41 11.46 -7.20
N PRO A 269 -23.70 12.43 -6.58
CA PRO A 269 -24.30 13.59 -5.94
C PRO A 269 -25.18 14.39 -6.92
N HIS A 270 -26.43 14.64 -6.54
CA HIS A 270 -27.42 15.28 -7.42
C HIS A 270 -27.12 16.75 -7.75
N ASP A 271 -26.34 17.42 -6.91
CA ASP A 271 -25.95 18.83 -7.01
C ASP A 271 -24.67 19.04 -7.82
N VAL A 272 -23.99 17.96 -8.25
CA VAL A 272 -22.76 18.03 -9.04
C VAL A 272 -23.02 17.54 -10.46
N ASP A 273 -22.74 18.39 -11.46
CA ASP A 273 -22.78 17.96 -12.86
C ASP A 273 -21.71 16.88 -13.13
N ARG A 274 -22.17 15.66 -13.44
CA ARG A 274 -21.30 14.51 -13.64
C ARG A 274 -20.35 14.70 -14.81
N SER A 275 -20.85 15.24 -15.92
CA SER A 275 -20.09 15.32 -17.17
C SER A 275 -18.95 16.33 -17.05
N ASP A 276 -19.26 17.51 -16.52
CA ASP A 276 -18.30 18.59 -16.31
C ASP A 276 -17.23 18.18 -15.29
N PHE A 277 -17.64 17.54 -14.18
CA PHE A 277 -16.70 17.05 -13.16
C PHE A 277 -15.74 16.00 -13.73
N LEU A 278 -16.27 14.95 -14.39
CA LEU A 278 -15.43 13.89 -14.97
C LEU A 278 -14.48 14.43 -16.06
N THR A 279 -14.96 15.39 -16.88
CA THR A 279 -14.14 16.03 -17.91
C THR A 279 -12.97 16.82 -17.30
N ALA A 280 -13.22 17.58 -16.24
CA ALA A 280 -12.19 18.33 -15.53
C ALA A 280 -11.18 17.39 -14.85
N ALA A 281 -11.65 16.34 -14.19
CA ALA A 281 -10.82 15.31 -13.56
C ALA A 281 -9.90 14.64 -14.59
N ALA A 282 -10.42 14.28 -15.76
CA ALA A 282 -9.63 13.66 -16.81
C ALA A 282 -8.53 14.59 -17.36
N ALA A 283 -8.85 15.88 -17.55
CA ALA A 283 -7.87 16.87 -18.00
C ALA A 283 -6.74 17.08 -16.98
N LEU A 284 -7.08 17.13 -15.68
CA LEU A 284 -6.10 17.24 -14.60
C LEU A 284 -5.23 15.98 -14.49
N THR A 285 -5.82 14.79 -14.63
CA THR A 285 -5.06 13.52 -14.66
C THR A 285 -4.10 13.46 -15.84
N ALA A 286 -4.51 13.94 -17.03
CA ALA A 286 -3.63 14.03 -18.19
C ALA A 286 -2.44 14.98 -17.97
N GLU A 287 -2.65 16.10 -17.27
CA GLU A 287 -1.56 17.02 -16.90
C GLU A 287 -0.57 16.36 -15.93
N VAL A 288 -1.05 15.60 -14.93
CA VAL A 288 -0.17 14.82 -14.04
C VAL A 288 0.65 13.81 -14.84
N ALA A 289 0.00 13.05 -15.74
CA ALA A 289 0.68 12.05 -16.57
C ALA A 289 1.76 12.69 -17.47
N ALA A 290 1.46 13.85 -18.06
CA ALA A 290 2.41 14.59 -18.89
C ALA A 290 3.60 15.13 -18.07
N ALA A 291 3.33 15.73 -16.90
CA ALA A 291 4.36 16.24 -16.00
C ALA A 291 5.24 15.11 -15.43
N ALA A 292 4.65 13.96 -15.09
CA ALA A 292 5.41 12.81 -14.63
C ALA A 292 6.30 12.22 -15.72
N THR A 293 5.77 12.10 -16.94
CA THR A 293 6.49 11.50 -18.08
C THR A 293 7.75 12.28 -18.43
N SER A 294 7.74 13.61 -18.32
CA SER A 294 8.93 14.44 -18.56
C SER A 294 10.07 14.18 -17.57
N ILE A 295 9.76 13.72 -16.35
CA ILE A 295 10.74 13.41 -15.30
C ILE A 295 11.24 11.97 -15.46
N HIS A 296 10.33 10.99 -15.37
CA HIS A 296 10.72 9.58 -15.37
C HIS A 296 11.15 9.08 -16.75
N GLY A 297 10.76 9.77 -17.84
CA GLY A 297 11.27 9.56 -19.20
C GLY A 297 10.93 8.19 -19.80
N LEU A 298 9.88 7.53 -19.31
CA LEU A 298 9.45 6.24 -19.83
C LEU A 298 8.55 6.48 -21.03
N GLU A 299 9.15 6.53 -22.21
CA GLU A 299 8.44 6.62 -23.49
C GLU A 299 8.62 5.31 -24.25
N ALA A 300 7.55 4.52 -24.39
CA ALA A 300 7.53 3.33 -25.21
C ALA A 300 7.42 3.70 -26.71
N LYS A 301 8.37 3.24 -27.54
CA LYS A 301 8.35 3.48 -28.99
C LYS A 301 7.44 2.54 -29.79
N THR A 302 7.06 1.40 -29.20
CA THR A 302 6.29 0.36 -29.89
C THR A 302 5.38 -0.37 -28.91
N ARG A 303 4.12 -0.57 -29.33
CA ARG A 303 3.15 -1.43 -28.64
C ARG A 303 3.51 -2.89 -28.92
N THR A 304 3.91 -3.66 -27.92
CA THR A 304 4.11 -5.11 -28.07
C THR A 304 2.88 -5.88 -27.59
N GLY A 305 2.47 -6.88 -28.36
CA GLY A 305 1.32 -7.73 -28.04
C GLY A 305 1.63 -8.63 -26.86
N GLY A 306 0.74 -8.63 -25.86
CA GLY A 306 0.81 -9.53 -24.72
C GLY A 306 0.39 -10.95 -25.08
N ARG A 307 0.85 -11.92 -24.29
CA ARG A 307 0.43 -13.33 -24.41
C ARG A 307 -0.86 -13.54 -23.63
N ALA A 308 -1.82 -14.28 -24.21
CA ALA A 308 -3.11 -14.60 -23.59
C ALA A 308 -2.96 -15.14 -22.16
N THR A 309 -3.76 -14.60 -21.25
CA THR A 309 -3.83 -14.95 -19.83
C THR A 309 -4.35 -16.36 -19.62
N LYS A 310 -3.87 -17.02 -18.55
CA LYS A 310 -4.44 -18.29 -18.09
C LYS A 310 -5.76 -18.00 -17.36
N PRO A 311 -6.77 -18.88 -17.49
CA PRO A 311 -8.01 -18.73 -16.74
C PRO A 311 -7.73 -18.71 -15.22
N PRO A 312 -8.57 -18.02 -14.44
CA PRO A 312 -8.44 -17.98 -12.99
C PRO A 312 -8.46 -19.41 -12.41
N ARG A 313 -7.70 -19.61 -11.32
CA ARG A 313 -7.62 -20.89 -10.63
C ARG A 313 -8.98 -21.21 -10.00
N ASN A 314 -9.38 -22.49 -10.05
CA ASN A 314 -10.60 -22.98 -9.40
C ASN A 314 -10.61 -22.65 -7.90
N ARG A 315 -11.80 -22.24 -7.43
CA ARG A 315 -12.14 -21.93 -6.04
C ARG A 315 -11.76 -23.09 -5.10
N SER A 316 -11.05 -22.79 -4.01
CA SER A 316 -11.04 -23.67 -2.84
C SER A 316 -12.41 -23.57 -2.15
N PRO A 317 -13.03 -24.68 -1.69
CA PRO A 317 -14.30 -24.63 -1.00
C PRO A 317 -14.22 -23.62 0.16
N SER A 318 -15.22 -22.73 0.26
CA SER A 318 -15.25 -21.80 1.40
C SER A 318 -15.35 -22.60 2.69
N LEU A 319 -14.45 -22.31 3.62
CA LEU A 319 -14.41 -22.95 4.95
C LEU A 319 -15.55 -22.45 5.86
N VAL A 320 -16.20 -21.34 5.48
CA VAL A 320 -17.16 -20.64 6.33
C VAL A 320 -18.59 -21.05 5.98
N ARG A 321 -19.33 -21.46 7.01
CA ARG A 321 -20.77 -21.67 6.93
C ARG A 321 -21.48 -20.40 7.36
N GLY A 322 -22.56 -20.00 6.67
CA GLY A 322 -23.41 -18.86 7.05
C GLY A 322 -24.18 -19.02 8.38
N SER A 323 -23.68 -19.86 9.30
CA SER A 323 -24.17 -20.09 10.66
C SER A 323 -23.19 -19.60 11.73
N SER A 324 -21.95 -19.25 11.38
CA SER A 324 -20.97 -18.60 12.28
C SER A 324 -21.04 -17.07 12.16
N LEU A 325 -22.27 -16.56 12.16
CA LEU A 325 -22.61 -15.13 12.16
C LEU A 325 -23.14 -14.80 13.56
N VAL A 326 -22.51 -13.88 14.26
CA VAL A 326 -22.85 -13.49 15.64
C VAL A 326 -23.92 -12.41 15.61
N GLU A 327 -24.83 -12.43 16.59
CA GLU A 327 -25.83 -11.37 16.77
C GLU A 327 -25.19 -10.09 17.34
N ASN A 328 -25.71 -8.93 16.92
CA ASN A 328 -25.12 -7.59 17.07
C ASN A 328 -24.88 -7.14 18.53
N ASP A 329 -25.63 -7.68 19.49
CA ASP A 329 -25.55 -7.27 20.89
C ASP A 329 -24.25 -7.75 21.58
N ASP A 330 -23.61 -8.80 21.07
CA ASP A 330 -22.34 -9.33 21.59
C ASP A 330 -21.15 -8.41 21.25
N VAL A 331 -21.16 -7.80 20.06
CA VAL A 331 -20.06 -6.93 19.58
C VAL A 331 -20.02 -5.59 20.31
N ARG A 332 -21.18 -4.99 20.61
CA ARG A 332 -21.27 -3.70 21.33
C ARG A 332 -20.77 -3.78 22.78
N THR A 333 -21.00 -4.91 23.44
CA THR A 333 -20.53 -5.16 24.81
C THR A 333 -19.00 -5.26 24.88
N GLU A 334 -18.34 -5.67 23.80
CA GLU A 334 -16.88 -5.81 23.75
C GLU A 334 -16.14 -4.50 23.50
N TYR A 335 -16.83 -3.48 22.99
CA TYR A 335 -16.35 -2.10 22.88
C TYR A 335 -16.52 -1.28 24.17
N VAL A 336 -17.10 -1.87 25.22
CA VAL A 336 -17.08 -1.27 26.56
C VAL A 336 -15.61 -1.08 26.98
N ASP A 337 -15.27 0.15 27.35
CA ASP A 337 -13.92 0.61 27.70
C ASP A 337 -12.89 0.61 26.53
N ILE A 338 -13.33 0.57 25.26
CA ILE A 338 -12.40 0.58 24.12
C ILE A 338 -11.52 1.84 24.09
N GLU A 339 -12.07 2.99 24.48
CA GLU A 339 -11.34 4.26 24.51
C GLU A 339 -10.25 4.27 25.59
N ASP A 340 -10.50 3.67 26.77
CA ASP A 340 -9.47 3.50 27.81
C ASP A 340 -8.34 2.57 27.33
N ARG A 341 -8.68 1.51 26.60
CA ARG A 341 -7.68 0.62 25.98
C ARG A 341 -6.86 1.35 24.92
N PHE A 342 -7.48 2.22 24.12
CA PHE A 342 -6.75 3.07 23.17
C PHE A 342 -5.85 4.08 23.85
N ALA A 343 -6.32 4.75 24.90
CA ALA A 343 -5.49 5.68 25.65
C ALA A 343 -4.23 4.99 26.19
N LEU A 344 -4.37 3.80 26.75
CA LEU A 344 -3.23 2.99 27.20
C LEU A 344 -2.31 2.58 26.04
N LEU A 345 -2.87 2.08 24.94
CA LEU A 345 -2.09 1.67 23.77
C LEU A 345 -1.28 2.84 23.20
N THR A 346 -1.93 3.99 22.97
CA THR A 346 -1.30 5.20 22.47
C THR A 346 -0.20 5.68 23.40
N LEU A 347 -0.46 5.80 24.70
CA LEU A 347 0.55 6.19 25.69
C LEU A 347 1.79 5.27 25.64
N THR A 348 1.55 3.97 25.53
CA THR A 348 2.61 2.95 25.47
C THR A 348 3.39 3.04 24.16
N PHE A 349 2.70 3.26 23.04
CA PHE A 349 3.32 3.46 21.73
C PHE A 349 4.18 4.72 21.67
N GLU A 350 3.70 5.85 22.20
CA GLU A 350 4.48 7.07 22.30
C GLU A 350 5.73 6.89 23.17
N ALA A 351 5.62 6.17 24.29
CA ALA A 351 6.76 5.84 25.14
C ALA A 351 7.79 4.98 24.40
N TYR A 352 7.33 4.06 23.54
CA TYR A 352 8.18 3.28 22.65
C TYR A 352 8.87 4.18 21.61
N VAL A 353 8.14 5.05 20.92
CA VAL A 353 8.71 5.98 19.92
C VAL A 353 9.76 6.90 20.54
N ARG A 354 9.50 7.47 21.73
CA ARG A 354 10.50 8.27 22.47
C ARG A 354 11.79 7.49 22.71
N ARG A 355 11.70 6.18 22.95
CA ARG A 355 12.88 5.32 23.14
C ARG A 355 13.63 5.05 21.84
N VAL A 356 12.92 4.87 20.72
CA VAL A 356 13.56 4.77 19.40
C VAL A 356 14.28 6.09 19.07
N LYS A 357 13.64 7.24 19.27
CA LYS A 357 14.22 8.57 19.04
C LYS A 357 15.42 8.88 19.96
N ALA A 358 15.52 8.21 21.12
CA ALA A 358 16.68 8.31 22.01
C ALA A 358 17.85 7.39 21.60
N SER A 359 17.68 6.54 20.59
CA SER A 359 18.78 5.73 20.04
C SER A 359 19.76 6.62 19.27
N PRO A 360 21.05 6.25 19.18
CA PRO A 360 22.04 7.03 18.44
C PRO A 360 21.56 7.34 17.01
N GLU A 361 21.60 8.61 16.64
CA GLU A 361 21.30 9.05 15.29
C GLU A 361 22.39 8.57 14.33
N ILE A 362 21.99 7.76 13.35
CA ILE A 362 22.86 7.30 12.26
C ILE A 362 22.45 8.06 11.01
N THR A 363 22.87 9.33 10.95
CA THR A 363 22.43 10.28 9.92
C THR A 363 23.46 10.47 8.79
N THR A 364 24.71 10.07 9.02
CA THR A 364 25.76 10.09 8.00
C THR A 364 25.99 8.70 7.42
N LEU A 365 26.12 8.61 6.09
CA LEU A 365 26.60 7.40 5.45
C LEU A 365 27.97 7.09 6.08
N PRO A 366 28.15 5.92 6.74
CA PRO A 366 29.40 5.71 7.45
C PRO A 366 30.53 5.50 6.45
N ALA A 367 31.78 5.64 6.91
CA ALA A 367 32.97 5.60 6.06
C ALA A 367 33.04 4.37 5.14
N ASP A 368 33.92 4.43 4.13
CA ASP A 368 34.17 3.37 3.16
C ASP A 368 34.15 1.96 3.81
N GLY A 369 33.27 1.08 3.32
CA GLY A 369 33.14 -0.30 3.80
C GLY A 369 31.82 -0.65 4.50
N THR A 370 30.98 0.34 4.83
CA THR A 370 29.67 0.07 5.47
C THR A 370 28.66 -0.50 4.46
N PRO A 371 27.99 -1.63 4.76
CA PRO A 371 26.99 -2.19 3.87
C PRO A 371 25.78 -1.25 3.68
N LEU A 372 25.60 -0.71 2.47
CA LEU A 372 24.47 0.16 2.08
C LEU A 372 23.10 -0.40 2.53
N HIS A 373 22.93 -1.72 2.47
CA HIS A 373 21.70 -2.39 2.92
C HIS A 373 21.39 -2.11 4.40
N ALA A 374 22.40 -2.10 5.28
CA ALA A 374 22.16 -1.95 6.71
C ALA A 374 21.67 -0.54 7.01
N PHE A 375 22.30 0.43 6.36
CA PHE A 375 21.94 1.83 6.43
C PHE A 375 20.54 2.11 5.86
N LEU A 376 20.22 1.56 4.68
CA LEU A 376 18.90 1.68 4.07
C LEU A 376 17.79 1.02 4.91
N THR A 377 18.06 -0.17 5.46
CA THR A 377 17.09 -0.90 6.28
C THR A 377 16.83 -0.16 7.60
N TYR A 378 17.88 0.40 8.21
CA TYR A 378 17.76 1.24 9.41
C TYR A 378 16.97 2.52 9.13
N GLY A 379 17.35 3.28 8.09
CA GLY A 379 16.67 4.51 7.70
C GLY A 379 15.21 4.28 7.30
N ALA A 380 14.92 3.22 6.54
CA ALA A 380 13.54 2.87 6.17
C ALA A 380 12.70 2.47 7.39
N ALA A 381 13.29 1.80 8.38
CA ALA A 381 12.58 1.48 9.63
C ALA A 381 12.19 2.73 10.40
N LEU A 382 13.10 3.70 10.52
CA LEU A 382 12.81 5.00 11.13
C LEU A 382 11.78 5.80 10.32
N SER A 383 11.90 5.79 8.99
CA SER A 383 10.96 6.47 8.09
C SER A 383 9.53 5.98 8.25
N ASN A 384 9.34 4.66 8.26
CA ASN A 384 8.02 4.05 8.37
C ASN A 384 7.47 4.20 9.80
N LEU A 385 8.34 4.15 10.83
CA LEU A 385 7.93 4.46 12.20
C LEU A 385 7.45 5.91 12.32
N GLU A 386 8.17 6.87 11.75
CA GLU A 386 7.78 8.28 11.75
C GLU A 386 6.49 8.51 10.93
N THR A 387 6.30 7.76 9.85
CA THR A 387 5.04 7.76 9.09
C THR A 387 3.87 7.38 9.99
N VAL A 388 3.98 6.28 10.75
CA VAL A 388 2.92 5.86 11.69
C VAL A 388 2.73 6.93 12.77
N PHE A 389 3.81 7.33 13.44
CA PHE A 389 3.75 8.28 14.55
C PHE A 389 3.18 9.65 14.16
N SER A 390 3.44 10.11 12.94
CA SER A 390 2.94 11.40 12.47
C SER A 390 1.48 11.36 12.00
N THR A 391 0.92 10.17 11.73
CA THR A 391 -0.37 10.03 11.01
C THR A 391 -1.45 9.29 11.79
N TYR A 392 -1.09 8.45 12.78
CA TYR A 392 -2.05 7.55 13.44
C TYR A 392 -3.19 8.26 14.19
N VAL A 393 -2.99 9.51 14.62
CA VAL A 393 -4.00 10.36 15.29
C VAL A 393 -4.55 11.46 14.40
N GLN A 394 -4.05 11.58 13.16
CA GLN A 394 -4.46 12.64 12.24
C GLN A 394 -5.72 12.19 11.48
N PRO A 395 -6.82 12.99 11.52
CA PRO A 395 -8.06 12.63 10.85
C PRO A 395 -7.86 12.27 9.38
N GLY A 396 -8.38 11.12 8.97
CA GLY A 396 -8.29 10.62 7.59
C GLY A 396 -6.91 10.07 7.16
N ALA A 397 -5.85 10.30 7.93
CA ALA A 397 -4.49 9.85 7.60
C ALA A 397 -4.14 8.47 8.18
N GLY A 398 -5.00 7.89 9.02
CA GLY A 398 -4.76 6.60 9.68
C GLY A 398 -4.40 5.47 8.71
N VAL A 399 -4.91 5.50 7.48
CA VAL A 399 -4.56 4.53 6.42
C VAL A 399 -3.05 4.43 6.16
N LEU A 400 -2.31 5.54 6.28
CA LEU A 400 -0.85 5.58 6.10
C LEU A 400 -0.12 4.68 7.11
N SER A 401 -0.65 4.60 8.34
CA SER A 401 -0.11 3.73 9.39
C SER A 401 -0.19 2.26 8.99
N VAL A 402 -1.25 1.83 8.30
CA VAL A 402 -1.40 0.44 7.85
C VAL A 402 -0.36 0.06 6.79
N PHE A 403 -0.15 0.93 5.79
CA PHE A 403 0.87 0.72 4.76
C PHE A 403 2.28 0.67 5.34
N ALA A 404 2.61 1.60 6.24
CA ALA A 404 3.90 1.66 6.92
C ALA A 404 4.13 0.45 7.84
N ALA A 405 3.13 0.06 8.63
CA ALA A 405 3.18 -1.10 9.50
C ALA A 405 3.41 -2.39 8.72
N ARG A 406 2.71 -2.55 7.59
CA ARG A 406 2.93 -3.69 6.68
C ARG A 406 4.37 -3.70 6.15
N ALA A 407 4.89 -2.57 5.66
CA ALA A 407 6.25 -2.49 5.13
C ALA A 407 7.32 -2.82 6.20
N LEU A 408 7.13 -2.37 7.44
CA LEU A 408 7.99 -2.71 8.58
C LEU A 408 7.97 -4.22 8.86
N LEU A 409 6.77 -4.82 8.92
CA LEU A 409 6.62 -6.24 9.20
C LEU A 409 7.26 -7.11 8.10
N GLU A 410 7.07 -6.74 6.84
CA GLU A 410 7.67 -7.43 5.70
C GLU A 410 9.20 -7.49 5.81
N GLU A 411 9.83 -6.35 6.08
CA GLU A 411 11.28 -6.29 6.16
C GLU A 411 11.82 -6.92 7.44
N ALA A 412 11.11 -6.78 8.56
CA ALA A 412 11.47 -7.44 9.80
C ALA A 412 11.49 -8.97 9.63
N ALA A 413 10.52 -9.55 8.92
CA ALA A 413 10.50 -10.98 8.61
C ALA A 413 11.66 -11.42 7.71
N ARG A 414 11.98 -10.63 6.66
CA ARG A 414 13.14 -10.90 5.78
C ARG A 414 14.45 -10.82 6.56
N LEU A 415 14.55 -9.84 7.46
CA LEU A 415 15.73 -9.66 8.29
C LEU A 415 15.88 -10.79 9.31
N HIS A 416 14.79 -11.15 10.01
CA HIS A 416 14.76 -12.31 10.90
C HIS A 416 15.22 -13.58 10.17
N TRP A 417 14.65 -13.87 9.00
CA TRP A 417 15.08 -15.01 8.19
C TRP A 417 16.56 -14.94 7.81
N ARG A 418 17.09 -13.77 7.46
CA ARG A 418 18.52 -13.69 7.09
C ARG A 418 19.45 -14.01 8.25
N TYR A 419 19.12 -13.58 9.46
CA TYR A 419 20.00 -13.63 10.62
C TYR A 419 19.65 -14.74 11.64
N SER A 420 18.61 -15.56 11.39
CA SER A 420 18.25 -16.69 12.26
C SER A 420 19.10 -17.95 12.08
N VAL A 421 20.15 -17.91 11.24
CA VAL A 421 21.12 -19.00 11.05
C VAL A 421 22.36 -18.84 11.91
N GLN A 422 22.97 -19.96 12.24
CA GLN A 422 24.26 -20.03 12.93
C GLN A 422 25.38 -20.30 11.93
N GLY A 423 26.54 -19.66 12.15
CA GLY A 423 27.75 -19.84 11.34
C GLY A 423 27.86 -18.91 10.13
N ASP A 424 29.08 -18.44 9.88
CA ASP A 424 29.39 -17.45 8.84
C ASP A 424 29.01 -17.92 7.44
N GLU A 425 29.25 -19.20 7.12
CA GLU A 425 28.92 -19.76 5.80
C GLU A 425 27.42 -19.71 5.52
N ALA A 426 26.58 -20.09 6.49
CA ALA A 426 25.14 -20.07 6.36
C ALA A 426 24.61 -18.63 6.26
N LEU A 427 25.20 -17.69 7.02
CA LEU A 427 24.89 -16.27 6.95
C LEU A 427 25.23 -15.69 5.56
N MET A 428 26.42 -15.98 5.05
CA MET A 428 26.87 -15.57 3.72
C MET A 428 25.97 -16.16 2.63
N ALA A 429 25.55 -17.42 2.75
CA ALA A 429 24.64 -18.07 1.81
C ALA A 429 23.27 -17.38 1.77
N ARG A 430 22.65 -17.08 2.94
CA ARG A 430 21.36 -16.36 3.00
C ARG A 430 21.48 -14.92 2.51
N ALA A 431 22.56 -14.21 2.86
CA ALA A 431 22.82 -12.87 2.36
C ALA A 431 22.95 -12.87 0.82
N LYS A 432 23.72 -13.82 0.27
CA LYS A 432 23.85 -14.00 -1.17
C LYS A 432 22.50 -14.27 -1.83
N GLN A 433 21.70 -15.18 -1.27
CA GLN A 433 20.36 -15.53 -1.78
C GLN A 433 19.42 -14.31 -1.80
N TYR A 434 19.43 -13.49 -0.74
CA TYR A 434 18.65 -12.26 -0.64
C TYR A 434 19.05 -11.23 -1.71
N PHE A 435 20.33 -10.92 -1.85
CA PHE A 435 20.76 -9.93 -2.85
C PHE A 435 20.62 -10.45 -4.28
N ASP A 436 20.80 -11.76 -4.52
CA ASP A 436 20.52 -12.40 -5.80
C ASP A 436 19.05 -12.23 -6.22
N GLU A 437 18.09 -12.26 -5.28
CA GLU A 437 16.67 -12.01 -5.52
C GLU A 437 16.42 -10.61 -6.06
N HIS A 438 16.96 -9.59 -5.40
CA HIS A 438 16.74 -8.21 -5.79
C HIS A 438 17.42 -7.87 -7.11
N ARG A 439 18.62 -8.42 -7.36
CA ARG A 439 19.32 -8.28 -8.65
C ARG A 439 18.56 -8.97 -9.78
N TYR A 440 18.04 -10.16 -9.53
CA TYR A 440 17.20 -10.87 -10.50
C TYR A 440 15.93 -10.06 -10.83
N ARG A 441 15.24 -9.53 -9.82
CA ARG A 441 14.04 -8.69 -10.02
C ARG A 441 14.37 -7.43 -10.81
N GLN A 442 15.41 -6.68 -10.44
CA GLN A 442 15.87 -5.50 -11.18
C GLN A 442 16.15 -5.83 -12.65
N ARG A 443 16.93 -6.90 -12.91
CA ARG A 443 17.28 -7.32 -14.28
C ARG A 443 16.05 -7.77 -15.07
N LYS A 444 15.10 -8.45 -14.42
CA LYS A 444 13.82 -8.84 -15.02
C LYS A 444 13.02 -7.60 -15.40
N THR A 445 12.86 -6.62 -14.49
CA THR A 445 12.13 -5.38 -14.77
C THR A 445 12.74 -4.60 -15.93
N ILE A 446 14.06 -4.40 -15.95
CA ILE A 446 14.75 -3.72 -17.06
C ILE A 446 14.51 -4.44 -18.39
N ARG A 447 14.61 -5.77 -18.42
CA ARG A 447 14.35 -6.57 -19.63
C ARG A 447 12.90 -6.46 -20.07
N THR A 448 11.96 -6.50 -19.14
CA THR A 448 10.54 -6.36 -19.45
C THR A 448 10.26 -4.97 -20.03
N LEU A 449 10.74 -3.90 -19.40
CA LEU A 449 10.62 -2.53 -19.91
C LEU A 449 11.21 -2.40 -21.33
N ALA A 450 12.40 -2.96 -21.56
CA ALA A 450 13.04 -2.98 -22.87
C ALA A 450 12.22 -3.77 -23.92
N GLY A 451 11.62 -4.89 -23.52
CA GLY A 451 10.69 -5.66 -24.36
C GLY A 451 9.40 -4.93 -24.70
N HIS A 452 9.04 -3.87 -23.96
CA HIS A 452 7.90 -2.99 -24.22
C HIS A 452 8.33 -1.68 -24.90
N GLY A 453 9.50 -1.65 -25.54
CA GLY A 453 9.92 -0.54 -26.41
C GLY A 453 10.54 0.66 -25.67
N ILE A 454 10.82 0.55 -24.37
CA ILE A 454 11.57 1.55 -23.60
C ILE A 454 13.07 1.32 -23.85
N LYS A 455 13.88 2.37 -24.01
CA LYS A 455 15.33 2.17 -24.17
C LYS A 455 15.92 1.56 -22.91
N SER A 456 16.78 0.55 -23.06
CA SER A 456 17.43 -0.12 -21.92
C SER A 456 18.19 0.86 -21.01
N ALA A 457 18.76 1.93 -21.56
CA ALA A 457 19.43 2.97 -20.79
C ALA A 457 18.45 3.75 -19.88
N ASP A 458 17.28 4.12 -20.41
CA ASP A 458 16.24 4.83 -19.68
C ASP A 458 15.64 3.93 -18.58
N ALA A 459 15.40 2.65 -18.91
CA ALA A 459 14.95 1.65 -17.93
C ALA A 459 16.01 1.40 -16.83
N ALA A 460 17.29 1.33 -17.18
CA ALA A 460 18.37 1.13 -16.20
C ALA A 460 18.58 2.36 -15.31
N ARG A 461 18.37 3.58 -15.85
CA ARG A 461 18.51 4.86 -15.11
C ARG A 461 17.71 4.87 -13.81
N LEU A 462 16.49 4.33 -13.83
CA LEU A 462 15.62 4.22 -12.65
C LEU A 462 16.24 3.41 -11.51
N PHE A 463 17.18 2.52 -11.81
CA PHE A 463 17.82 1.67 -10.81
C PHE A 463 19.27 2.09 -10.53
N ASN A 464 19.76 3.16 -11.13
CA ASN A 464 21.09 3.64 -10.84
C ASN A 464 21.13 4.21 -9.42
N LEU A 465 22.18 3.86 -8.68
CA LEU A 465 22.49 4.52 -7.43
C LEU A 465 23.08 5.91 -7.72
N PRO A 466 22.96 6.85 -6.77
CA PRO A 466 23.70 8.11 -6.83
C PRO A 466 25.21 7.89 -7.03
N SER A 467 25.87 8.81 -7.73
CA SER A 467 27.24 8.63 -8.24
C SER A 467 28.33 8.44 -7.17
N HIS A 468 28.09 8.90 -5.94
CA HIS A 468 29.00 8.75 -4.80
C HIS A 468 28.72 7.48 -3.98
N VAL A 469 27.65 6.73 -4.27
CA VAL A 469 27.38 5.45 -3.61
C VAL A 469 28.24 4.36 -4.25
N VAL A 470 29.32 3.98 -3.57
CA VAL A 470 30.25 2.96 -4.04
C VAL A 470 29.63 1.57 -3.85
N THR A 471 29.52 0.81 -4.95
CA THR A 471 29.13 -0.60 -4.90
C THR A 471 30.36 -1.46 -5.18
N PRO A 472 30.69 -2.47 -4.34
CA PRO A 472 31.83 -3.33 -4.58
C PRO A 472 31.79 -4.00 -5.98
N PRO A 473 32.96 -4.28 -6.60
CA PRO A 473 33.04 -5.03 -7.85
C PRO A 473 32.36 -6.41 -7.74
N GLY A 474 31.70 -6.89 -8.81
CA GLY A 474 31.02 -8.20 -8.82
C GLY A 474 29.62 -8.22 -8.16
N VAL A 475 29.18 -7.10 -7.58
CA VAL A 475 27.81 -6.96 -7.02
C VAL A 475 26.72 -6.98 -8.10
N ASN A 476 27.04 -7.09 -9.39
CA ASN A 476 26.04 -7.31 -10.44
C ASN A 476 25.88 -8.79 -10.87
N ASP A 477 26.72 -9.70 -10.37
CA ASP A 477 26.70 -11.10 -10.78
C ASP A 477 25.68 -11.93 -9.99
N ILE A 478 24.67 -12.44 -10.69
CA ILE A 478 23.65 -13.35 -10.16
C ILE A 478 24.18 -14.78 -10.25
N ALA A 479 24.09 -15.57 -9.17
CA ALA A 479 24.52 -16.97 -9.22
C ALA A 479 23.80 -17.77 -10.32
N LYS A 480 24.57 -18.63 -11.01
CA LYS A 480 24.02 -19.73 -11.81
C LYS A 480 23.27 -20.66 -10.84
N ASN A 481 22.03 -21.02 -11.14
CA ASN A 481 21.14 -21.82 -10.27
C ASN A 481 20.75 -21.15 -8.94
N ARG A 482 20.55 -19.82 -8.95
CA ARG A 482 19.97 -19.05 -7.84
C ARG A 482 18.74 -19.75 -7.25
N LEU A 483 18.74 -19.93 -5.93
CA LEU A 483 17.56 -20.32 -5.17
C LEU A 483 16.71 -19.07 -4.88
N PRO A 484 15.38 -19.12 -5.06
CA PRO A 484 14.49 -18.04 -4.63
C PRO A 484 14.52 -17.94 -3.10
N VAL A 485 14.34 -16.73 -2.55
CA VAL A 485 14.10 -16.59 -1.11
C VAL A 485 12.78 -17.28 -0.72
N PRO A 486 12.61 -17.74 0.54
CA PRO A 486 11.33 -18.27 1.00
C PRO A 486 10.16 -17.29 0.78
N SER A 487 8.93 -17.81 0.76
CA SER A 487 7.75 -16.93 0.73
C SER A 487 7.68 -16.09 2.00
N LEU A 488 7.10 -14.89 1.89
CA LEU A 488 6.95 -14.02 3.05
C LEU A 488 6.13 -14.67 4.17
N ALA A 489 5.04 -15.36 3.83
CA ALA A 489 4.26 -16.17 4.77
C ALA A 489 5.14 -17.15 5.57
N SER A 490 6.06 -17.86 4.89
CA SER A 490 7.00 -18.76 5.55
C SER A 490 7.96 -18.03 6.49
N MET A 491 8.42 -16.83 6.12
CA MET A 491 9.29 -16.02 6.97
C MET A 491 8.55 -15.47 8.20
N LEU A 492 7.28 -15.07 8.05
CA LEU A 492 6.44 -14.56 9.14
C LEU A 492 6.09 -15.64 10.17
N ARG A 493 5.80 -16.87 9.71
CA ARG A 493 5.64 -18.03 10.61
C ARG A 493 6.91 -18.31 11.40
N SER A 494 8.08 -18.25 10.75
CA SER A 494 9.36 -18.39 11.45
C SER A 494 9.58 -17.26 12.46
N PHE A 495 9.17 -16.04 12.14
CA PHE A 495 9.38 -14.87 12.99
C PHE A 495 8.51 -14.88 14.26
N SER A 496 7.34 -15.53 14.20
CA SER A 496 6.41 -15.70 15.33
C SER A 496 6.39 -17.11 15.91
N ALA A 497 7.41 -17.93 15.64
CA ALA A 497 7.40 -19.35 16.03
C ALA A 497 7.29 -19.56 17.55
N ASP A 498 7.90 -18.66 18.33
CA ASP A 498 7.92 -18.72 19.80
C ASP A 498 6.82 -17.87 20.46
N ALA A 499 5.88 -17.31 19.67
CA ALA A 499 4.77 -16.53 20.20
C ALA A 499 3.72 -17.44 20.87
N GLU A 500 2.84 -16.85 21.69
CA GLU A 500 1.77 -17.58 22.37
C GLU A 500 0.82 -18.26 21.37
N LYS A 501 0.48 -17.58 20.27
CA LYS A 501 -0.18 -18.16 19.11
C LYS A 501 0.74 -18.18 17.88
N PRO A 502 1.40 -19.30 17.57
CA PRO A 502 2.26 -19.40 16.39
C PRO A 502 1.53 -19.00 15.11
N GLY A 503 2.20 -18.23 14.24
CA GLY A 503 1.64 -17.82 12.94
C GLY A 503 0.76 -16.57 12.99
N TRP A 504 0.54 -15.94 14.15
CA TRP A 504 -0.26 -14.72 14.24
C TRP A 504 0.30 -13.56 13.38
N LEU A 505 1.62 -13.49 13.17
CA LEU A 505 2.23 -12.48 12.28
C LEU A 505 1.91 -12.71 10.80
N GLU A 506 1.63 -13.96 10.39
CA GLU A 506 1.12 -14.25 9.05
C GLU A 506 -0.31 -13.71 8.90
N ALA A 507 -1.16 -13.90 9.92
CA ALA A 507 -2.51 -13.35 9.93
C ALA A 507 -2.51 -11.82 9.98
N ALA A 508 -1.66 -11.23 10.82
CA ALA A 508 -1.46 -9.78 10.90
C ALA A 508 -1.09 -9.21 9.53
N TYR A 509 -0.13 -9.83 8.84
CA TYR A 509 0.23 -9.45 7.48
C TYR A 509 -0.96 -9.57 6.51
N ALA A 510 -1.70 -10.68 6.55
CA ALA A 510 -2.87 -10.89 5.68
C ALA A 510 -3.97 -9.85 5.91
N LEU A 511 -4.18 -9.40 7.15
CA LEU A 511 -5.15 -8.38 7.53
C LEU A 511 -4.71 -6.97 7.11
N LEU A 512 -3.47 -6.57 7.40
CA LEU A 512 -2.90 -5.30 6.91
C LEU A 512 -2.95 -5.25 5.37
N SER A 513 -2.70 -6.40 4.72
CA SER A 513 -2.78 -6.54 3.27
C SER A 513 -4.15 -6.13 2.71
N GLN A 514 -5.24 -6.35 3.44
CA GLN A 514 -6.60 -6.03 2.97
C GLN A 514 -6.76 -4.55 2.62
N VAL A 515 -6.32 -3.66 3.52
CA VAL A 515 -6.31 -2.21 3.30
C VAL A 515 -5.37 -1.86 2.16
N THR A 516 -4.16 -2.42 2.16
CA THR A 516 -3.17 -2.08 1.14
C THR A 516 -3.53 -2.54 -0.28
N HIS A 517 -4.36 -3.58 -0.43
CA HIS A 517 -4.86 -4.08 -1.71
C HIS A 517 -6.29 -3.59 -2.01
N ALA A 518 -6.79 -2.64 -1.21
CA ALA A 518 -8.12 -2.06 -1.34
C ALA A 518 -9.22 -3.12 -1.44
N THR A 519 -9.08 -4.24 -0.73
CA THR A 519 -10.09 -5.30 -0.78
C THR A 519 -11.38 -4.81 -0.13
N PRO A 520 -12.52 -5.46 -0.38
CA PRO A 520 -13.77 -5.10 0.29
C PRO A 520 -13.64 -5.11 1.82
N LEU A 521 -12.90 -6.07 2.36
CA LEU A 521 -12.59 -6.14 3.79
C LEU A 521 -11.72 -4.95 4.24
N GLY A 522 -10.74 -4.55 3.42
CA GLY A 522 -9.92 -3.36 3.66
C GLY A 522 -10.73 -2.07 3.73
N HIS A 523 -11.73 -1.92 2.84
CA HIS A 523 -12.66 -0.78 2.87
C HIS A 523 -13.45 -0.71 4.18
N LEU A 524 -13.95 -1.85 4.66
CA LEU A 524 -14.68 -1.92 5.93
C LEU A 524 -13.78 -1.56 7.13
N HIS A 525 -12.49 -1.87 7.08
CA HIS A 525 -11.53 -1.48 8.11
C HIS A 525 -11.09 -0.01 8.06
N CYS A 526 -11.52 0.74 7.04
CA CYS A 526 -11.34 2.19 6.92
C CYS A 526 -12.61 2.96 7.31
N LEU A 527 -13.51 2.31 8.06
CA LEU A 527 -14.63 2.92 8.76
C LEU A 527 -14.46 2.69 10.27
N ARG A 528 -14.74 3.72 11.08
CA ARG A 528 -14.85 3.60 12.53
C ARG A 528 -16.26 3.98 12.99
N TYR A 529 -16.77 3.26 13.98
CA TYR A 529 -18.03 3.61 14.64
C TYR A 529 -17.72 4.27 15.99
N ARG A 530 -18.17 5.52 16.20
CA ARG A 530 -18.07 6.23 17.49
C ARG A 530 -19.40 6.74 18.04
N ASP A 531 -20.41 6.85 17.17
CA ASP A 531 -21.84 7.13 17.44
C ASP A 531 -22.54 7.12 16.06
N GLU A 532 -21.83 7.68 15.08
CA GLU A 532 -22.04 7.60 13.64
C GLU A 532 -20.83 6.93 12.94
N TRP A 533 -20.94 6.74 11.63
CA TRP A 533 -19.86 6.23 10.79
C TRP A 533 -18.86 7.34 10.47
N GLU A 534 -17.63 7.16 10.93
CA GLU A 534 -16.50 8.03 10.60
C GLU A 534 -15.73 7.41 9.43
N PRO A 535 -15.85 7.97 8.20
CA PRO A 535 -15.08 7.49 7.06
C PRO A 535 -13.61 7.88 7.17
N ASN A 536 -12.74 7.07 6.55
CA ASN A 536 -11.29 7.27 6.52
C ASN A 536 -10.61 7.14 7.89
N GLU A 537 -11.34 6.66 8.90
CA GLU A 537 -10.81 6.28 10.19
C GLU A 537 -10.64 4.76 10.27
N LEU A 538 -9.56 4.31 10.89
CA LEU A 538 -9.34 2.87 11.04
C LEU A 538 -10.33 2.29 12.07
N SER A 539 -10.90 1.13 11.74
CA SER A 539 -11.53 0.28 12.74
C SER A 539 -10.59 0.01 13.92
N SER A 540 -11.18 -0.29 15.08
CA SER A 540 -10.46 -0.46 16.33
C SER A 540 -9.35 -1.51 16.26
N GLU A 541 -9.64 -2.62 15.61
CA GLU A 541 -8.77 -3.76 15.43
C GLU A 541 -7.60 -3.41 14.49
N MET A 542 -7.89 -2.73 13.37
CA MET A 542 -6.88 -2.32 12.39
C MET A 542 -5.94 -1.26 12.98
N PHE A 543 -6.49 -0.30 13.73
CA PHE A 543 -5.71 0.71 14.43
C PHE A 543 -4.72 0.06 15.41
N ALA A 544 -5.22 -0.82 16.28
CA ALA A 544 -4.39 -1.49 17.27
C ALA A 544 -3.33 -2.41 16.62
N LEU A 545 -3.73 -3.14 15.57
CA LEU A 545 -2.82 -3.99 14.82
C LEU A 545 -1.69 -3.17 14.18
N ALA A 546 -2.00 -2.04 13.54
CA ALA A 546 -1.00 -1.19 12.90
C ALA A 546 0.06 -0.71 13.91
N LEU A 547 -0.34 -0.30 15.11
CA LEU A 547 0.61 0.11 16.17
C LEU A 547 1.45 -1.06 16.69
N ASP A 548 0.85 -2.23 16.88
CA ASP A 548 1.54 -3.44 17.36
C ASP A 548 2.66 -3.86 16.40
N VAL A 549 2.32 -4.17 15.16
CA VAL A 549 3.31 -4.60 14.16
C VAL A 549 4.31 -3.51 13.80
N THR A 550 3.95 -2.23 13.94
CA THR A 550 4.91 -1.13 13.81
C THR A 550 5.96 -1.23 14.91
N ALA A 551 5.56 -1.36 16.18
CA ALA A 551 6.50 -1.43 17.30
C ALA A 551 7.39 -2.68 17.22
N LEU A 552 6.81 -3.85 16.92
CA LEU A 552 7.57 -5.10 16.76
C LEU A 552 8.54 -5.03 15.56
N GLY A 553 8.05 -4.63 14.40
CA GLY A 553 8.82 -4.57 13.16
C GLY A 553 9.98 -3.58 13.28
N SER A 554 9.70 -2.34 13.71
CA SER A 554 10.73 -1.31 13.88
C SER A 554 11.72 -1.66 15.00
N ALA A 555 11.29 -2.26 16.12
CA ALA A 555 12.23 -2.66 17.17
C ALA A 555 13.23 -3.71 16.66
N HIS A 556 12.77 -4.69 15.87
CA HIS A 556 13.64 -5.71 15.29
C HIS A 556 14.63 -5.12 14.28
N LEU A 557 14.14 -4.26 13.38
CA LEU A 557 14.95 -3.62 12.34
C LEU A 557 15.98 -2.64 12.93
N VAL A 558 15.53 -1.68 13.75
CA VAL A 558 16.37 -0.64 14.37
C VAL A 558 17.42 -1.26 15.27
N SER A 559 17.05 -2.24 16.10
CA SER A 559 18.03 -2.89 16.99
C SER A 559 19.11 -3.64 16.20
N THR A 560 18.70 -4.46 15.23
CA THR A 560 19.63 -5.34 14.50
C THR A 560 20.53 -4.54 13.56
N MET A 561 19.99 -3.59 12.80
CA MET A 561 20.78 -2.75 11.90
C MET A 561 21.59 -1.70 12.67
N GLY A 562 21.05 -1.16 13.77
CA GLY A 562 21.76 -0.24 14.64
C GLY A 562 23.02 -0.86 15.24
N LEU A 563 22.97 -2.15 15.63
CA LEU A 563 24.16 -2.90 16.05
C LEU A 563 25.21 -2.99 14.94
N MET A 564 24.80 -3.31 13.71
CA MET A 564 25.73 -3.44 12.57
C MET A 564 26.38 -2.11 12.19
N LEU A 565 25.64 -1.01 12.28
CA LEU A 565 26.11 0.31 11.92
C LEU A 565 27.00 0.96 12.99
N ASN A 566 26.98 0.44 14.23
CA ASN A 566 27.79 0.94 15.34
C ASN A 566 28.88 -0.05 15.78
N ASP A 567 29.32 -0.93 14.88
CA ASP A 567 30.34 -1.96 15.15
C ASP A 567 30.10 -2.74 16.44
N VAL A 568 28.83 -3.00 16.76
CA VAL A 568 28.40 -3.75 17.94
C VAL A 568 28.90 -3.10 19.25
N SER A 569 28.98 -1.77 19.30
CA SER A 569 29.43 -1.02 20.47
C SER A 569 28.62 -1.33 21.74
N PRO A 570 29.21 -1.21 22.94
CA PRO A 570 28.48 -1.43 24.21
C PRO A 570 27.22 -0.57 24.34
N ALA A 571 27.25 0.68 23.83
CA ALA A 571 26.09 1.56 23.83
C ALA A 571 24.96 1.04 22.92
N ALA A 572 25.31 0.56 21.71
CA ALA A 572 24.32 -0.04 20.80
C ALA A 572 23.73 -1.34 21.40
N GLN A 573 24.54 -2.17 22.05
CA GLN A 573 24.08 -3.38 22.75
C GLN A 573 23.13 -3.03 23.91
N ALA A 574 23.44 -2.01 24.70
CA ALA A 574 22.62 -1.57 25.82
C ALA A 574 21.22 -1.09 25.38
N ASN A 575 21.06 -0.62 24.14
CA ASN A 575 19.78 -0.16 23.61
C ASN A 575 18.84 -1.29 23.15
N VAL A 576 19.36 -2.48 22.83
CA VAL A 576 18.55 -3.58 22.27
C VAL A 576 17.47 -4.05 23.22
N VAL A 577 17.83 -4.32 24.49
CA VAL A 577 16.90 -4.88 25.48
C VAL A 577 15.76 -3.89 25.80
N PRO A 578 16.03 -2.59 26.09
CA PRO A 578 14.97 -1.61 26.31
C PRO A 578 14.06 -1.41 25.10
N LEU A 579 14.58 -1.42 23.87
CA LEU A 579 13.76 -1.27 22.66
C LEU A 579 12.80 -2.45 22.50
N ARG A 580 13.29 -3.68 22.67
CA ARG A 580 12.45 -4.89 22.63
C ARG A 580 11.40 -4.89 23.74
N ALA A 581 11.79 -4.54 24.96
CA ALA A 581 10.85 -4.45 26.09
C ALA A 581 9.74 -3.41 25.82
N GLY A 582 10.09 -2.27 25.21
CA GLY A 582 9.11 -1.27 24.79
C GLY A 582 8.12 -1.79 23.75
N ALA A 583 8.61 -2.50 22.72
CA ALA A 583 7.74 -3.09 21.71
C ALA A 583 6.82 -4.17 22.29
N VAL A 584 7.33 -5.01 23.20
CA VAL A 584 6.49 -6.00 23.92
C VAL A 584 5.41 -5.32 24.74
N ALA A 585 5.69 -4.18 25.38
CA ALA A 585 4.66 -3.43 26.11
C ALA A 585 3.53 -2.93 25.19
N VAL A 586 3.88 -2.42 23.99
CA VAL A 586 2.88 -2.04 22.96
C VAL A 586 2.05 -3.26 22.56
N HIS A 587 2.70 -4.37 22.25
CA HIS A 587 2.04 -5.62 21.87
C HIS A 587 1.05 -6.11 22.94
N LEU A 588 1.44 -6.10 24.22
CA LEU A 588 0.56 -6.51 25.33
C LEU A 588 -0.67 -5.59 25.50
N ALA A 589 -0.54 -4.30 25.20
CA ALA A 589 -1.67 -3.37 25.18
C ALA A 589 -2.57 -3.60 23.95
N ALA A 590 -1.95 -3.76 22.77
CA ALA A 590 -2.65 -3.88 21.50
C ALA A 590 -3.43 -5.19 21.38
N ARG A 591 -2.88 -6.32 21.84
CA ARG A 591 -3.51 -7.64 21.71
C ARG A 591 -4.87 -7.73 22.40
N ARG A 592 -5.12 -6.90 23.43
CA ARG A 592 -6.42 -6.80 24.12
C ARG A 592 -7.50 -6.13 23.28
N ILE A 593 -7.12 -5.50 22.17
CA ILE A 593 -8.01 -4.83 21.23
C ILE A 593 -8.15 -5.71 19.99
N HIS A 594 -7.04 -6.02 19.33
CA HIS A 594 -7.06 -6.71 18.04
C HIS A 594 -7.20 -8.24 18.16
N GLY A 595 -6.95 -8.84 19.33
CA GLY A 595 -7.29 -10.24 19.62
C GLY A 595 -6.54 -11.34 18.87
N LEU A 596 -5.61 -11.02 17.97
CA LEU A 596 -4.96 -12.01 17.09
C LEU A 596 -4.03 -12.99 17.80
N ASP A 597 -3.40 -12.56 18.89
CA ASP A 597 -2.43 -13.35 19.67
C ASP A 597 -2.99 -13.73 21.04
N ILE A 598 -4.31 -13.81 21.21
CA ILE A 598 -4.94 -14.34 22.41
C ILE A 598 -5.27 -15.82 22.15
N ALA A 599 -4.73 -16.72 22.97
CA ALA A 599 -5.20 -18.11 23.00
C ALA A 599 -6.63 -18.13 23.54
N ASP A 600 -7.53 -18.88 22.88
CA ASP A 600 -8.91 -19.08 23.35
C ASP A 600 -8.86 -19.48 24.84
N ARG A 601 -9.58 -18.71 25.67
CA ARG A 601 -9.63 -18.91 27.12
C ARG A 601 -10.39 -20.19 27.48
#